data_AF-A0A955CDT5-F1
#
_entry.id   AF-A0A955CDT5-F1
#
_cell.length_a   1.000
_cell.length_b   1.000
_cell.length_c   1.000
_cell.angle_alpha   90.00
_cell.angle_beta   90.00
_cell.angle_gamma   90.00
#
_symmetry.space_group_name_H-M   'P 1'
#
loop_
_entity.id
_entity.type
_entity.pdbx_description
1 polymer ?
#
loop_
_entity_poly.entity_id
_entity_poly.type
_entity_poly.pdbx_seq_one_letter_code
_entity_poly.pdbx_strand_id
1 'polypeptide(L)'
;MRRIFLATYAASVALACCAGYGADHLDAPLLRLEGAGSRDINDLYAFQSPAQPDRTVLVLTVNPFAGMTNPFGVASGRTFGTDVEYQFQIDNDGDAVADVTYATTFTAAVAGVQTLTTTRMAGGSTMSIATGATGVELPTSGGGMVQAGLFDDPFFFDL
;
A
#
# COMPACT_ATOMS: atom_id res chain seq x y z
N MET A 1 -50.60 -39.34 32.12
CA MET A 1 -50.10 -37.99 31.74
C MET A 1 -48.66 -37.85 32.18
N ARG A 2 -47.70 -37.95 31.25
CA ARG A 2 -46.28 -37.61 31.47
C ARG A 2 -45.64 -37.31 30.11
N ARG A 3 -44.83 -36.25 30.12
CA ARG A 3 -44.42 -35.39 29.01
C ARG A 3 -43.26 -35.99 28.22
N ILE A 4 -43.31 -35.97 26.89
CA ILE A 4 -42.10 -36.00 26.03
C ILE A 4 -42.38 -35.14 24.78
N PHE A 5 -42.25 -33.82 24.93
CA PHE A 5 -42.08 -32.87 23.83
C PHE A 5 -40.89 -32.00 24.19
N LEU A 6 -39.67 -32.53 24.10
CA LEU A 6 -38.45 -31.71 24.22
C LEU A 6 -37.21 -32.47 23.76
N ALA A 7 -37.07 -32.73 22.45
CA ALA A 7 -35.81 -33.22 21.91
C ALA A 7 -35.52 -32.73 20.48
N THR A 8 -36.15 -31.64 20.03
CA THR A 8 -35.94 -31.07 18.69
C THR A 8 -35.77 -29.55 18.73
N TYR A 9 -35.10 -29.04 19.77
CA TYR A 9 -34.72 -27.62 19.86
C TYR A 9 -33.27 -27.39 20.35
N ALA A 10 -32.45 -28.44 20.39
CA ALA A 10 -31.05 -28.35 20.83
C ALA A 10 -30.04 -28.52 19.67
N ALA A 11 -30.51 -28.66 18.43
CA ALA A 11 -29.64 -28.91 17.27
C ALA A 11 -29.49 -27.72 16.31
N SER A 12 -30.12 -26.57 16.59
CA SER A 12 -30.11 -25.40 15.68
C SER A 12 -29.34 -24.18 16.22
N VAL A 13 -28.68 -24.26 17.38
CA VAL A 13 -27.84 -23.17 17.91
C VAL A 13 -26.44 -23.68 18.25
N ALA A 14 -25.82 -24.31 17.27
CA ALA A 14 -24.38 -24.51 17.25
C ALA A 14 -23.88 -24.38 15.81
N LEU A 15 -24.31 -23.32 15.10
CA LEU A 15 -23.37 -22.73 14.16
C LEU A 15 -22.26 -22.16 15.04
N ALA A 16 -21.21 -22.96 15.20
CA ALA A 16 -19.94 -22.48 15.67
C ALA A 16 -19.65 -21.19 14.91
N CYS A 17 -19.45 -20.10 15.65
CA CYS A 17 -18.79 -18.92 15.14
C CYS A 17 -17.40 -19.41 14.70
N CYS A 18 -17.30 -19.92 13.47
CA CYS A 18 -16.05 -19.85 12.75
C CYS A 18 -15.83 -18.36 12.61
N ALA A 19 -15.08 -17.77 13.56
CA ALA A 19 -14.48 -16.47 13.34
C ALA A 19 -13.75 -16.59 12.00
N GLY A 20 -14.34 -16.03 10.96
CA GLY A 20 -13.68 -15.97 9.67
C GLY A 20 -12.45 -15.11 9.88
N TYR A 21 -11.27 -15.71 9.86
CA TYR A 21 -10.05 -14.94 9.70
C TYR A 21 -10.05 -14.44 8.27
N GLY A 22 -10.43 -13.18 8.08
CA GLY A 22 -10.11 -12.45 6.85
C GLY A 22 -8.62 -12.17 6.85
N ALA A 23 -7.98 -12.26 5.68
CA ALA A 23 -6.60 -11.82 5.55
C ALA A 23 -6.55 -10.30 5.74
N ASP A 24 -5.70 -9.85 6.65
CA ASP A 24 -5.28 -8.45 6.81
C ASP A 24 -3.86 -8.28 6.22
N HIS A 25 -3.48 -7.04 5.93
CA HIS A 25 -2.20 -6.66 5.34
C HIS A 25 -0.99 -7.25 6.12
N LEU A 26 -1.07 -7.34 7.46
CA LEU A 26 -0.01 -7.91 8.31
C LEU A 26 -0.09 -9.43 8.53
N ASP A 27 -0.91 -10.16 7.77
CA ASP A 27 -0.99 -11.62 7.89
C ASP A 27 0.13 -12.37 7.18
N ALA A 28 0.88 -11.71 6.28
CA ALA A 28 2.10 -12.28 5.75
C ALA A 28 3.14 -12.44 6.89
N PRO A 29 3.68 -13.66 7.14
CA PRO A 29 4.53 -13.93 8.30
C PRO A 29 5.75 -13.01 8.48
N LEU A 30 6.27 -12.46 7.38
CA LEU A 30 7.45 -11.60 7.39
C LEU A 30 7.13 -10.11 7.62
N LEU A 31 5.87 -9.69 7.50
CA LEU A 31 5.48 -8.28 7.65
C LEU A 31 5.23 -7.87 9.11
N ARG A 32 5.26 -8.84 10.04
CA ARG A 32 5.11 -8.59 11.49
C ARG A 32 6.41 -8.15 12.17
N LEU A 33 7.52 -8.12 11.44
CA LEU A 33 8.84 -7.72 11.96
C LEU A 33 9.01 -6.19 11.92
N GLU A 34 9.88 -5.66 12.78
CA GLU A 34 10.22 -4.22 12.77
C GLU A 34 10.68 -3.77 11.38
N GLY A 35 10.08 -2.69 10.88
CA GLY A 35 10.41 -2.09 9.58
C GLY A 35 9.86 -2.84 8.35
N ALA A 36 9.32 -4.05 8.52
CA ALA A 36 8.84 -4.86 7.41
C ALA A 36 7.55 -4.31 6.75
N GLY A 37 6.76 -3.52 7.49
CA GLY A 37 5.54 -2.87 6.96
C GLY A 37 5.81 -1.98 5.74
N SER A 38 7.03 -1.48 5.54
CA SER A 38 7.40 -0.75 4.32
C SER A 38 7.31 -1.57 3.02
N ARG A 39 7.23 -2.90 3.12
CA ARG A 39 7.04 -3.82 1.98
C ARG A 39 5.59 -4.22 1.77
N ASP A 40 4.72 -3.80 2.66
CA ASP A 40 3.31 -4.13 2.65
C ASP A 40 2.58 -3.12 1.76
N ILE A 41 2.15 -3.56 0.59
CA ILE A 41 1.32 -2.75 -0.30
C ILE A 41 -0.11 -2.79 0.24
N ASN A 42 -0.67 -1.61 0.45
CA ASN A 42 -2.05 -1.46 0.87
C ASN A 42 -2.96 -1.34 -0.35
N ASP A 43 -3.17 -0.12 -0.83
CA ASP A 43 -4.13 0.21 -1.87
C ASP A 43 -3.47 0.88 -3.07
N LEU A 44 -4.12 0.72 -4.22
CA LEU A 44 -3.79 1.39 -5.47
C LEU A 44 -4.98 2.25 -5.91
N TYR A 45 -4.75 3.55 -6.03
CA TYR A 45 -5.73 4.48 -6.61
C TYR A 45 -5.26 4.94 -7.98
N ALA A 46 -6.17 4.90 -8.95
CA ALA A 46 -5.94 5.42 -10.30
C ALA A 46 -7.17 6.22 -10.73
N PHE A 47 -6.99 7.52 -10.94
CA PHE A 47 -8.10 8.40 -11.31
C PHE A 47 -7.62 9.58 -12.15
N GLN A 48 -8.54 10.17 -12.92
CA GLN A 48 -8.28 11.39 -13.66
C GLN A 48 -8.17 12.57 -12.69
N SER A 49 -7.17 13.44 -12.86
CA SER A 49 -7.01 14.60 -12.00
C SER A 49 -8.22 15.53 -12.12
N PRO A 50 -8.87 15.91 -11.00
CA PRO A 50 -9.99 16.85 -11.02
C PRO A 50 -9.56 18.28 -11.37
N ALA A 51 -8.28 18.61 -11.17
CA ALA A 51 -7.72 19.92 -11.49
C ALA A 51 -7.14 20.00 -12.91
N GLN A 52 -6.69 18.87 -13.47
CA GLN A 52 -6.05 18.78 -14.78
C GLN A 52 -6.55 17.53 -15.52
N PRO A 53 -7.70 17.59 -16.22
CA PRO A 53 -8.36 16.42 -16.79
C PRO A 53 -7.52 15.65 -17.83
N ASP A 54 -6.48 16.23 -18.38
CA ASP A 54 -5.52 15.58 -19.28
C ASP A 54 -4.48 14.71 -18.55
N ARG A 55 -4.53 14.65 -17.21
CA ARG A 55 -3.57 13.91 -16.37
C ARG A 55 -4.24 12.81 -15.58
N THR A 56 -3.52 11.70 -15.46
CA THR A 56 -3.84 10.59 -14.54
C THR A 56 -3.06 10.76 -13.24
N VAL A 57 -3.72 10.52 -12.11
CA VAL A 57 -3.13 10.41 -10.79
C VAL A 57 -3.04 8.92 -10.43
N LEU A 58 -1.86 8.51 -9.99
CA LEU A 58 -1.60 7.17 -9.46
C LEU A 58 -1.10 7.32 -8.02
N VAL A 59 -1.70 6.58 -7.09
CA VAL A 59 -1.29 6.55 -5.67
C VAL A 59 -1.15 5.11 -5.22
N LEU A 60 -0.03 4.79 -4.58
CA LEU A 60 0.24 3.51 -3.96
C LEU A 60 0.45 3.76 -2.47
N THR A 61 -0.38 3.16 -1.63
CA THR A 61 -0.22 3.22 -0.18
C THR A 61 0.56 2.00 0.31
N VAL A 62 1.38 2.20 1.34
CA VAL A 62 2.19 1.15 1.95
C VAL A 62 2.27 1.38 3.45
N ASN A 63 2.54 0.31 4.21
CA ASN A 63 2.65 0.33 5.66
C ASN A 63 1.35 0.81 6.36
N PRO A 64 0.40 -0.10 6.63
CA PRO A 64 -0.95 0.25 7.13
C PRO A 64 -0.96 0.89 8.51
N PHE A 65 0.14 0.77 9.27
CA PHE A 65 0.28 1.35 10.60
C PHE A 65 1.39 2.41 10.66
N ALA A 66 1.73 3.05 9.54
CA ALA A 66 2.86 4.00 9.47
C ALA A 66 2.83 5.06 10.59
N GLY A 67 3.85 5.05 11.45
CA GLY A 67 3.94 5.96 12.59
C GLY A 67 3.11 5.60 13.82
N MET A 68 2.54 4.39 13.86
CA MET A 68 1.76 3.83 14.97
C MET A 68 2.31 2.45 15.39
N THR A 69 1.79 1.89 16.49
CA THR A 69 2.09 0.50 16.88
C THR A 69 1.08 -0.44 16.24
N ASN A 70 1.56 -1.51 15.60
CA ASN A 70 0.69 -2.50 14.97
C ASN A 70 -0.01 -3.42 16.00
N PRO A 71 -0.99 -4.25 15.59
CA PRO A 71 -1.75 -5.13 16.49
C PRO A 71 -0.90 -6.17 17.25
N PHE A 72 0.35 -6.38 16.83
CA PHE A 72 1.31 -7.30 17.46
C PHE A 72 2.24 -6.61 18.46
N GLY A 73 2.02 -5.31 18.73
CA GLY A 73 2.83 -4.54 19.67
C GLY A 73 4.16 -4.05 19.11
N VAL A 74 4.34 -4.11 17.78
CA VAL A 74 5.57 -3.69 17.10
C VAL A 74 5.39 -2.27 16.56
N ALA A 75 6.34 -1.38 16.84
CA ALA A 75 6.30 -0.01 16.34
C ALA A 75 6.56 0.01 14.82
N SER A 76 5.65 0.64 14.07
CA SER A 76 5.80 0.82 12.63
C SER A 76 6.46 2.17 12.33
N GLY A 77 7.56 2.13 11.57
CA GLY A 77 8.26 3.32 11.12
C GLY A 77 7.42 4.19 10.18
N ARG A 78 7.92 5.41 9.88
CA ARG A 78 7.33 6.34 8.88
C ARG A 78 8.13 6.39 7.58
N THR A 79 9.15 5.55 7.46
CA THR A 79 10.10 5.56 6.35
C THR A 79 9.78 4.43 5.38
N PHE A 80 10.03 4.68 4.10
CA PHE A 80 10.05 3.69 3.05
C PHE A 80 11.28 2.78 3.18
N GLY A 81 11.18 1.55 2.67
CA GLY A 81 12.27 0.58 2.68
C GLY A 81 13.41 1.04 1.78
N THR A 82 14.65 0.94 2.27
CA THR A 82 15.85 1.29 1.50
C THR A 82 16.29 0.21 0.52
N ASP A 83 15.72 -0.98 0.67
CA ASP A 83 15.95 -2.16 -0.15
C ASP A 83 14.66 -2.60 -0.87
N VAL A 84 13.79 -1.64 -1.14
CA VAL A 84 12.51 -1.80 -1.83
C VAL A 84 12.45 -0.84 -3.00
N GLU A 85 11.94 -1.32 -4.12
CA GLU A 85 11.59 -0.48 -5.27
C GLU A 85 10.07 -0.50 -5.43
N TYR A 86 9.46 0.68 -5.33
CA TYR A 86 8.01 0.84 -5.40
C TYR A 86 7.62 1.18 -6.83
N GLN A 87 6.81 0.32 -7.46
CA GLN A 87 6.56 0.38 -8.89
C GLN A 87 5.08 0.54 -9.25
N PHE A 88 4.82 1.43 -10.21
CA PHE A 88 3.62 1.38 -11.04
C PHE A 88 3.99 0.76 -12.39
N GLN A 89 3.46 -0.42 -12.67
CA GLN A 89 3.63 -1.12 -13.94
C GLN A 89 2.37 -0.92 -14.78
N ILE A 90 2.52 -0.29 -15.94
CA ILE A 90 1.40 0.15 -16.79
C ILE A 90 1.49 -0.58 -18.13
N ASP A 91 0.45 -1.36 -18.41
CA ASP A 91 0.16 -1.98 -19.70
C ASP A 91 -0.91 -1.11 -20.40
N ASN A 92 -0.61 -0.63 -21.62
CA ASN A 92 -1.51 0.18 -22.42
C ASN A 92 -1.99 -0.53 -23.69
N ASP A 93 -1.60 -1.78 -23.94
CA ASP A 93 -1.98 -2.53 -25.15
C ASP A 93 -2.71 -3.86 -24.86
N GLY A 94 -2.74 -4.28 -23.60
CA GLY A 94 -3.52 -5.41 -23.10
C GLY A 94 -2.83 -6.76 -23.22
N ASP A 95 -1.51 -6.80 -23.42
CA ASP A 95 -0.72 -8.04 -23.50
C ASP A 95 -0.27 -8.58 -22.12
N ALA A 96 -0.60 -7.88 -21.04
CA ALA A 96 -0.19 -8.15 -19.66
C ALA A 96 1.32 -8.01 -19.39
N VAL A 97 2.03 -7.25 -20.23
CA VAL A 97 3.42 -6.82 -20.05
C VAL A 97 3.44 -5.31 -19.88
N ALA A 98 4.27 -4.81 -18.97
CA ALA A 98 4.35 -3.38 -18.73
C ALA A 98 5.06 -2.66 -19.90
N ASP A 99 4.35 -1.75 -20.57
CA ASP A 99 4.93 -0.81 -21.54
C ASP A 99 5.77 0.27 -20.87
N VAL A 100 5.29 0.72 -19.71
CA VAL A 100 5.90 1.79 -18.91
C VAL A 100 5.89 1.37 -17.45
N THR A 101 7.05 1.46 -16.82
CA THR A 101 7.16 1.33 -15.36
C THR A 101 7.71 2.61 -14.76
N TYR A 102 7.02 3.12 -13.75
CA TYR A 102 7.55 4.17 -12.87
C TYR A 102 7.99 3.53 -11.57
N ALA A 103 9.26 3.68 -11.22
CA ALA A 103 9.85 3.04 -10.04
C ALA A 103 10.48 4.08 -9.12
N THR A 104 10.20 4.02 -7.82
CA THR A 104 10.78 4.92 -6.82
C THR A 104 11.58 4.15 -5.78
N THR A 105 12.78 4.63 -5.47
CA THR A 105 13.66 4.10 -4.43
C THR A 105 14.02 5.17 -3.41
N PHE A 106 14.41 4.75 -2.21
CA PHE A 106 14.67 5.64 -1.08
C PHE A 106 16.02 5.36 -0.41
N THR A 107 16.70 6.42 0.02
CA THR A 107 17.91 6.29 0.85
C THR A 107 17.55 6.15 2.32
N ALA A 108 18.56 5.85 3.15
CA ALA A 108 18.42 5.95 4.60
C ALA A 108 17.96 7.35 5.02
N ALA A 109 17.11 7.41 6.04
CA ALA A 109 16.56 8.67 6.53
C ALA A 109 17.58 9.45 7.37
N VAL A 110 17.61 10.77 7.20
CA VAL A 110 18.33 11.71 8.06
C VAL A 110 17.30 12.63 8.69
N ALA A 111 17.19 12.60 10.01
CA ALA A 111 16.16 13.34 10.77
C ALA A 111 14.72 13.10 10.25
N GLY A 112 14.41 11.87 9.85
CA GLY A 112 13.09 11.48 9.37
C GLY A 112 12.79 11.79 7.90
N VAL A 113 13.76 12.35 7.16
CA VAL A 113 13.61 12.65 5.73
C VAL A 113 14.45 11.68 4.90
N GLN A 114 13.87 11.10 3.85
CA GLN A 114 14.59 10.25 2.89
C GLN A 114 14.77 10.99 1.57
N THR A 115 15.90 10.74 0.90
CA THR A 115 16.04 11.07 -0.52
C THR A 115 15.27 10.03 -1.31
N LEU A 116 14.41 10.48 -2.22
CA LEU A 116 13.72 9.62 -3.18
C LEU A 116 14.27 9.85 -4.58
N THR A 117 14.31 8.81 -5.38
CA THR A 117 14.62 8.89 -6.82
C THR A 117 13.60 8.07 -7.59
N THR A 118 12.93 8.72 -8.53
CA THR A 118 11.95 8.10 -9.41
C THR A 118 12.51 7.93 -10.80
N THR A 119 12.45 6.71 -11.33
CA THR A 119 12.84 6.36 -12.68
C THR A 119 11.63 6.02 -13.53
N ARG A 120 11.75 6.25 -14.83
CA ARG A 120 10.82 5.78 -15.86
C ARG A 120 11.54 4.78 -16.74
N MET A 121 10.95 3.60 -16.89
CA MET A 121 11.40 2.52 -17.76
C MET A 121 10.38 2.37 -18.88
N ALA A 122 10.78 2.57 -20.13
CA ALA A 122 9.94 2.33 -21.31
C ALA A 122 10.79 2.15 -22.56
N GLY A 123 10.35 1.30 -23.50
CA GLY A 123 11.05 1.07 -24.77
C GLY A 123 12.51 0.65 -24.59
N GLY A 124 12.82 -0.11 -23.53
CA GLY A 124 14.18 -0.56 -23.19
C GLY A 124 15.10 0.51 -22.59
N SER A 125 14.61 1.73 -22.35
CA SER A 125 15.39 2.82 -21.73
C SER A 125 14.94 3.05 -20.29
N THR A 126 15.90 3.29 -19.39
CA THR A 126 15.66 3.71 -18.01
C THR A 126 16.19 5.12 -17.81
N MET A 127 15.34 6.03 -17.32
CA MET A 127 15.74 7.42 -17.04
C MET A 127 15.31 7.83 -15.63
N SER A 128 16.21 8.45 -14.87
CA SER A 128 15.79 9.19 -13.66
C SER A 128 15.00 10.42 -14.08
N ILE A 129 13.77 10.54 -13.59
CA ILE A 129 12.85 11.62 -13.94
C ILE A 129 12.66 12.61 -12.81
N ALA A 130 12.94 12.23 -11.56
CA ALA A 130 12.92 13.12 -10.40
C ALA A 130 13.84 12.58 -9.28
N THR A 131 14.54 13.48 -8.59
CA THR A 131 15.27 13.20 -7.35
C THR A 131 15.00 14.33 -6.37
N GLY A 132 14.69 13.99 -5.12
CA GLY A 132 14.40 14.98 -4.09
C GLY A 132 14.16 14.36 -2.73
N ALA A 133 13.34 14.99 -1.90
CA ALA A 133 13.09 14.57 -0.53
C ALA A 133 11.63 14.16 -0.30
N THR A 134 11.40 13.21 0.59
CA THR A 134 10.05 12.89 1.10
C THR A 134 9.40 14.13 1.71
N GLY A 135 8.09 14.27 1.53
CA GLY A 135 7.29 15.42 1.97
C GLY A 135 7.33 16.61 1.01
N VAL A 136 8.10 16.53 -0.09
CA VAL A 136 8.19 17.58 -1.11
C VAL A 136 7.55 17.09 -2.41
N GLU A 137 6.74 17.93 -3.04
CA GLU A 137 6.24 17.69 -4.40
C GLU A 137 7.34 18.04 -5.41
N LEU A 138 7.71 17.08 -6.25
CA LEU A 138 8.85 17.16 -7.15
C LEU A 138 8.40 17.16 -8.61
N PRO A 139 8.80 18.15 -9.43
CA PRO A 139 8.55 18.11 -10.86
C PRO A 139 9.40 17.01 -11.50
N THR A 140 8.81 16.34 -12.48
CA THR A 140 9.50 15.33 -13.30
C THR A 140 9.99 15.93 -14.61
N SER A 141 11.08 15.40 -15.16
CA SER A 141 11.60 15.81 -16.48
C SER A 141 10.62 15.56 -17.64
N GLY A 142 9.60 14.70 -17.44
CA GLY A 142 8.53 14.42 -18.41
C GLY A 142 7.28 15.28 -18.26
N GLY A 143 7.25 16.26 -17.35
CA GLY A 143 6.14 17.21 -17.23
C GLY A 143 5.02 16.83 -16.27
N GLY A 144 5.22 15.88 -15.35
CA GLY A 144 4.34 15.53 -14.21
C GLY A 144 4.96 15.82 -12.84
N MET A 145 4.29 15.40 -11.77
CA MET A 145 4.75 15.56 -10.37
C MET A 145 4.87 14.20 -9.67
N VAL A 146 5.79 14.10 -8.72
CA VAL A 146 5.94 12.96 -7.80
C VAL A 146 6.03 13.48 -6.36
N GLN A 147 5.37 12.79 -5.44
CA GLN A 147 5.49 13.05 -4.00
C GLN A 147 5.42 11.72 -3.25
N ALA A 148 6.19 11.60 -2.17
CA ALA A 148 6.11 10.49 -1.24
C ALA A 148 6.20 11.03 0.19
N GLY A 149 5.41 10.47 1.10
CA GLY A 149 5.32 10.95 2.48
C GLY A 149 4.24 10.22 3.25
N LEU A 150 3.98 10.70 4.46
CA LEU A 150 2.85 10.23 5.26
C LEU A 150 1.61 11.03 4.85
N PHE A 151 0.56 10.31 4.44
CA PHE A 151 -0.73 10.86 4.08
C PHE A 151 -1.82 10.13 4.85
N ASP A 152 -2.95 10.81 5.07
CA ASP A 152 -4.14 10.14 5.58
C ASP A 152 -4.69 9.22 4.48
N ASP A 153 -5.00 7.98 4.84
CA ASP A 153 -5.64 7.04 3.94
C ASP A 153 -7.10 7.48 3.69
N PRO A 154 -7.51 7.75 2.44
CA PRO A 154 -8.89 8.14 2.16
C PRO A 154 -9.90 6.98 2.39
N PHE A 155 -9.41 5.76 2.60
CA PHE A 155 -10.22 4.60 2.95
C PHE A 155 -10.25 4.40 4.47
N PHE A 156 -11.33 4.88 5.10
CA PHE A 156 -11.58 4.67 6.53
C PHE A 156 -12.61 3.55 6.72
N PHE A 157 -12.24 2.50 7.44
CA PHE A 157 -13.18 1.73 8.23
C PHE A 157 -12.82 1.84 9.71
N ASP A 158 -13.83 2.00 10.58
CA ASP A 158 -13.71 1.66 12.00
C ASP A 158 -13.58 0.13 12.06
N LEU A 159 -12.41 -0.37 12.45
CA LEU A 159 -12.19 -1.79 12.80
C LEU A 159 -12.58 -2.05 14.26
#